data_AF-A0A950AVE9-F1
#
_entry.id   AF-A0A950AVE9-F1
#
_cell.length_a   1.000
_cell.length_b   1.000
_cell.length_c   1.000
_cell.angle_alpha   90.00
_cell.angle_beta   90.00
_cell.angle_gamma   90.00
#
_symmetry.space_group_name_H-M   'P 1'
#
loop_
_entity.id
_entity.type
_entity.pdbx_description
1 polymer ?
#
loop_
_entity_poly.entity_id
_entity_poly.type
_entity_poly.pdbx_seq_one_letter_code
_entity_poly.pdbx_strand_id
1 'polypeptide(L)'
;MNDISRRPPELGLDPDSATASTLHGRAIFLLASPATGAERLLAALGCFPGVAAAPVPTHMFSVGIHRILEHWWIENGPQALSGLTTNQEFLLNVRLLADEPLAAYRASTGAERVVEYSADHPAHADEIAGLYPDGHLIHVVRDGRQVATRLASPMWGWAPRYAAKRWIDDQKSILEAEDHPLLVVRIEDLVREPREVLAALAPHLDLEAPPDVLERAAEAVGAARHLPEIPPGRAAAIVEIVGSDLLRRYDYDGRRAPAAQWAGGWGEMMASGSVGVGRRIGAEVKPHVTKAARTAARALRRHG
;
A
#
# COMPACT_ATOMS: atom_id res chain seq x y z
N MET A 1 -10.06 24.69 17.02
CA MET A 1 -10.41 23.80 15.89
C MET A 1 -9.13 23.71 15.08
N ASN A 2 -8.23 22.80 15.48
CA ASN A 2 -6.90 22.72 14.92
C ASN A 2 -7.01 22.12 13.52
N ASP A 3 -6.45 22.84 12.56
CA ASP A 3 -6.27 22.38 11.20
C ASP A 3 -5.22 21.26 11.21
N ILE A 4 -5.68 20.01 11.29
CA ILE A 4 -4.85 18.79 11.20
C ILE A 4 -4.38 18.55 9.74
N SER A 5 -4.71 19.45 8.80
CA SER A 5 -4.56 19.18 7.36
C SER A 5 -3.35 19.81 6.67
N ARG A 6 -2.34 20.28 7.40
CA ARG A 6 -1.14 20.83 6.75
C ARG A 6 0.14 20.16 7.24
N ARG A 7 0.42 18.98 6.69
CA ARG A 7 1.81 18.49 6.58
C ARG A 7 2.64 19.60 5.90
N PRO A 8 3.81 19.99 6.42
CA PRO A 8 4.65 21.00 5.79
C PRO A 8 5.17 20.51 4.42
N PRO A 9 5.53 21.42 3.50
CA PRO A 9 5.51 21.13 2.06
C PRO A 9 6.56 20.14 1.53
N GLU A 10 7.67 19.86 2.21
CA GLU A 10 8.68 18.95 1.64
C GLU A 10 9.34 18.09 2.74
N LEU A 11 8.73 16.93 3.02
CA LEU A 11 9.49 15.74 3.37
C LEU A 11 10.29 15.35 2.13
N GLY A 12 11.47 15.94 1.97
CA GLY A 12 12.31 15.73 0.79
C GLY A 12 13.76 15.94 1.19
N LEU A 13 14.42 14.84 1.55
CA LEU A 13 15.87 14.85 1.68
C LEU A 13 16.46 15.17 0.31
N ASP A 14 17.36 16.14 0.25
CA ASP A 14 17.97 16.50 -1.02
C ASP A 14 18.86 15.35 -1.54
N PRO A 15 18.91 15.12 -2.87
CA PRO A 15 19.67 14.00 -3.44
C PRO A 15 21.18 14.02 -3.13
N ASP A 16 21.77 15.20 -2.93
CA ASP A 16 23.19 15.34 -2.62
C ASP A 16 23.49 14.88 -1.19
N SER A 17 22.66 15.29 -0.22
CA SER A 17 22.73 14.83 1.18
C SER A 17 22.50 13.33 1.28
N ALA A 18 21.58 12.77 0.49
CA ALA A 18 21.30 11.34 0.45
C ALA A 18 22.54 10.48 0.11
N THR A 19 23.52 11.03 -0.60
CA THR A 19 24.76 10.31 -0.95
C THR A 19 25.63 9.93 0.26
N ALA A 20 25.42 10.58 1.41
CA ALA A 20 26.12 10.24 2.64
C ALA A 20 25.66 8.89 3.25
N SER A 21 24.51 8.37 2.82
CA SER A 21 23.97 7.08 3.26
C SER A 21 24.73 5.90 2.66
N THR A 22 25.02 4.89 3.48
CA THR A 22 25.56 3.61 2.97
C THR A 22 24.53 2.79 2.20
N LEU A 23 23.24 3.16 2.27
CA LEU A 23 22.15 2.60 1.48
C LEU A 23 21.76 3.49 0.29
N HIS A 24 22.55 4.50 -0.04
CA HIS A 24 22.31 5.33 -1.23
C HIS A 24 22.21 4.47 -2.50
N GLY A 25 21.07 4.52 -3.20
CA GLY A 25 20.74 3.74 -4.38
C GLY A 25 20.53 2.24 -4.14
N ARG A 26 20.36 1.80 -2.88
CA ARG A 26 20.39 0.38 -2.50
C ARG A 26 19.13 -0.11 -1.77
N ALA A 27 18.26 0.80 -1.36
CA ALA A 27 17.03 0.46 -0.64
C ALA A 27 15.86 0.24 -1.61
N ILE A 28 15.12 -0.85 -1.38
CA ILE A 28 13.88 -1.16 -2.09
C ILE A 28 12.77 -1.29 -1.05
N PHE A 29 11.68 -0.55 -1.21
CA PHE A 29 10.53 -0.62 -0.31
C PHE A 29 9.30 -1.15 -1.05
N LEU A 30 8.68 -2.20 -0.50
CA LEU A 30 7.37 -2.62 -0.96
C LEU A 30 6.29 -1.83 -0.21
N LEU A 31 5.43 -1.15 -0.96
CA LEU A 31 4.26 -0.44 -0.46
C LEU A 31 3.05 -1.31 -0.79
N ALA A 32 2.45 -1.94 0.21
CA ALA A 32 1.31 -2.82 0.00
C ALA A 32 0.39 -2.88 1.22
N SER A 33 -0.92 -2.92 0.97
CA SER A 33 -1.88 -3.24 2.02
C SER A 33 -1.64 -4.66 2.56
N PRO A 34 -1.93 -4.93 3.86
CA PRO A 34 -1.90 -6.28 4.38
C PRO A 34 -2.81 -7.21 3.56
N ALA A 35 -2.44 -8.50 3.48
CA ALA A 35 -3.15 -9.53 2.72
C ALA A 35 -3.21 -9.35 1.18
N THR A 36 -2.45 -8.41 0.63
CA THR A 36 -2.18 -8.30 -0.81
C THR A 36 -1.39 -9.50 -1.31
N GLY A 37 -0.48 -10.06 -0.51
CA GLY A 37 0.44 -11.13 -0.91
C GLY A 37 1.81 -10.61 -1.36
N ALA A 38 2.17 -9.38 -0.96
CA ALA A 38 3.47 -8.76 -1.25
C ALA A 38 4.66 -9.58 -0.72
N GLU A 39 4.44 -10.44 0.27
CA GLU A 39 5.41 -11.41 0.78
C GLU A 39 5.91 -12.36 -0.33
N ARG A 40 5.10 -12.63 -1.37
CA ARG A 40 5.52 -13.42 -2.54
C ARG A 40 6.52 -12.68 -3.40
N LEU A 41 6.32 -11.37 -3.60
CA LEU A 41 7.28 -10.53 -4.31
C LEU A 41 8.56 -10.37 -3.49
N LEU A 42 8.44 -10.16 -2.18
CA LEU A 42 9.59 -10.12 -1.27
C LEU A 42 10.44 -11.38 -1.36
N ALA A 43 9.81 -12.57 -1.31
CA ALA A 43 10.48 -13.85 -1.45
C ALA A 43 11.16 -14.02 -2.83
N ALA A 44 10.48 -13.61 -3.90
CA ALA A 44 11.03 -13.65 -5.26
C ALA A 44 12.24 -12.73 -5.42
N LEU A 45 12.17 -11.49 -4.91
CA LEU A 45 13.29 -10.56 -4.92
C LEU A 45 14.50 -11.09 -4.12
N GLY A 46 14.25 -11.79 -3.01
CA GLY A 46 15.31 -12.45 -2.23
C GLY A 46 16.05 -13.57 -2.96
N CYS A 47 15.58 -14.01 -4.13
CA CYS A 47 16.28 -14.98 -4.99
C CYS A 47 17.26 -14.33 -5.96
N PHE A 48 17.23 -13.01 -6.12
CA PHE A 48 18.17 -12.29 -6.98
C PHE A 48 19.54 -12.19 -6.32
N PRO A 49 20.64 -12.43 -7.06
CA PRO A 49 21.98 -12.21 -6.55
C PRO A 49 22.14 -10.77 -6.05
N GLY A 50 22.76 -10.60 -4.89
CA GLY A 50 23.01 -9.28 -4.32
C GLY A 50 21.79 -8.60 -3.68
N VAL A 51 20.66 -9.30 -3.48
CA VAL A 51 19.49 -8.75 -2.78
C VAL A 51 19.29 -9.42 -1.42
N ALA A 52 19.27 -8.61 -0.36
CA ALA A 52 18.87 -9.04 0.97
C ALA A 52 17.40 -8.72 1.21
N ALA A 53 16.53 -9.72 1.12
CA ALA A 53 15.14 -9.57 1.55
C ALA A 53 15.03 -9.63 3.06
N ALA A 54 14.53 -8.57 3.68
CA ALA A 54 14.32 -8.50 5.12
C ALA A 54 13.44 -9.69 5.55
N PRO A 55 13.89 -10.52 6.52
CA PRO A 55 13.24 -11.78 6.83
C PRO A 55 11.95 -11.58 7.63
N VAL A 56 11.73 -10.38 8.16
CA VAL A 56 10.58 -9.97 8.96
C VAL A 56 10.22 -8.52 8.64
N PRO A 57 8.95 -8.12 8.82
CA PRO A 57 8.57 -6.71 8.86
C PRO A 57 9.35 -5.98 9.96
N THR A 58 10.00 -4.87 9.61
CA THR A 58 10.77 -4.10 10.60
C THR A 58 9.89 -3.17 11.42
N HIS A 59 8.76 -2.73 10.86
CA HIS A 59 7.89 -1.69 11.40
C HIS A 59 8.65 -0.39 11.75
N MET A 60 9.82 -0.15 11.12
CA MET A 60 10.68 0.97 11.50
C MET A 60 9.97 2.31 11.33
N PHE A 61 9.18 2.46 10.26
CA PHE A 61 8.42 3.68 10.00
C PHE A 61 7.25 3.83 10.96
N SER A 62 6.40 2.82 11.07
CA SER A 62 5.16 2.94 11.85
C SER A 62 5.35 3.00 13.36
N VAL A 63 6.46 2.45 13.88
CA VAL A 63 6.73 2.43 15.32
C VAL A 63 7.86 3.39 15.73
N GLY A 64 8.76 3.74 14.81
CA GLY A 64 9.96 4.53 15.09
C GLY A 64 10.02 5.86 14.34
N ILE A 65 10.39 5.82 13.06
CA ILE A 65 10.77 6.99 12.25
C ILE A 65 9.65 8.03 12.18
N HIS A 66 8.40 7.61 11.97
CA HIS A 66 7.26 8.51 11.96
C HIS A 66 7.20 9.40 13.20
N ARG A 67 7.40 8.82 14.38
CA ARG A 67 7.36 9.57 15.65
C ARG A 67 8.49 10.58 15.75
N ILE A 68 9.66 10.29 15.17
CA ILE A 68 10.78 11.24 15.16
C ILE A 68 10.44 12.40 14.22
N LEU A 69 9.92 12.10 13.03
CA LEU A 69 9.46 13.10 12.06
C LEU A 69 8.35 13.99 12.64
N GLU A 70 7.42 13.42 13.43
CA GLU A 70 6.38 14.19 14.12
C GLU A 70 6.95 15.31 15.00
N HIS A 71 8.10 15.12 15.66
CA HIS A 71 8.70 16.16 16.50
C HIS A 71 9.17 17.38 15.71
N TRP A 72 9.51 17.20 14.43
CA TRP A 72 9.78 18.32 13.53
C TRP A 72 8.53 19.17 13.27
N TRP A 73 7.35 18.57 13.38
CA TRP A 73 6.05 19.18 13.03
C TRP A 73 5.29 19.77 14.22
N ILE A 74 5.69 19.47 15.46
CA ILE A 74 4.95 19.91 16.66
C ILE A 74 4.91 21.44 16.77
N GLU A 75 6.05 22.12 16.65
CA GLU A 75 6.13 23.60 16.64
C GLU A 75 7.34 24.06 15.81
N ASN A 76 7.23 25.22 15.14
CA ASN A 76 8.39 25.88 14.54
C ASN A 76 8.99 26.85 15.57
N GLY A 77 10.29 26.72 15.87
CA GLY A 77 11.02 27.69 16.69
C GLY A 77 11.87 27.06 17.81
N PRO A 78 12.34 27.88 18.78
CA PRO A 78 13.37 27.48 19.76
C PRO A 78 12.94 26.39 20.75
N GLN A 79 11.69 25.96 20.72
CA GLN A 79 11.14 24.91 21.58
C GLN A 79 10.99 23.56 20.85
N ALA A 80 11.43 23.47 19.60
CA ALA A 80 11.38 22.27 18.77
C ALA A 80 12.74 21.95 18.14
N LEU A 81 12.86 20.76 17.53
CA LEU A 81 14.08 20.35 16.82
C LEU A 81 14.46 21.32 15.70
N SER A 82 13.47 22.00 15.12
CA SER A 82 13.66 23.05 14.10
C SER A 82 14.43 24.28 14.61
N GLY A 83 14.56 24.46 15.94
CA GLY A 83 15.43 25.47 16.55
C GLY A 83 16.89 25.05 16.72
N LEU A 84 17.22 23.76 16.53
CA LEU A 84 18.55 23.19 16.80
C LEU A 84 19.35 22.88 15.52
N THR A 85 18.67 22.67 14.39
CA THR A 85 19.29 22.22 13.14
C THR A 85 18.43 22.61 11.95
N THR A 86 18.95 22.46 10.74
CA THR A 86 18.19 22.67 9.50
C THR A 86 17.33 21.45 9.15
N ASN A 87 16.32 21.63 8.28
CA ASN A 87 15.48 20.53 7.81
C ASN A 87 16.29 19.41 7.15
N GLN A 88 17.24 19.76 6.29
CA GLN A 88 18.05 18.76 5.56
C GLN A 88 18.98 17.99 6.49
N GLU A 89 19.64 18.66 7.44
CA GLU A 89 20.44 17.97 8.46
C GLU A 89 19.57 17.03 9.31
N PHE A 90 18.37 17.47 9.72
CA PHE A 90 17.44 16.62 10.45
C PHE A 90 17.02 15.39 9.63
N LEU A 91 16.54 15.57 8.41
CA LEU A 91 16.11 14.48 7.53
C LEU A 91 17.26 13.51 7.22
N LEU A 92 18.48 14.01 7.00
CA LEU A 92 19.65 13.16 6.81
C LEU A 92 19.92 12.29 8.05
N ASN A 93 19.90 12.88 9.24
CA ASN A 93 20.13 12.12 10.47
C ASN A 93 19.01 11.10 10.75
N VAL A 94 17.76 11.43 10.43
CA VAL A 94 16.63 10.49 10.52
C VAL A 94 16.82 9.34 9.53
N ARG A 95 17.23 9.61 8.29
CA ARG A 95 17.57 8.57 7.32
C ARG A 95 18.71 7.69 7.82
N LEU A 96 19.81 8.25 8.28
CA LEU A 96 20.96 7.48 8.78
C LEU A 96 20.58 6.56 9.94
N LEU A 97 19.65 7.01 10.80
CA LEU A 97 19.08 6.17 11.86
C LEU A 97 18.21 5.04 11.30
N ALA A 98 17.38 5.33 10.30
CA ALA A 98 16.55 4.33 9.62
C ALA A 98 17.38 3.28 8.86
N ASP A 99 18.50 3.71 8.27
CA ASP A 99 19.40 2.88 7.47
C ASP A 99 20.11 1.83 8.31
N GLU A 100 20.46 2.11 9.57
CA GLU A 100 21.33 1.25 10.39
C GLU A 100 20.90 -0.23 10.42
N PRO A 101 19.65 -0.58 10.80
CA PRO A 101 19.25 -1.98 10.86
C PRO A 101 19.24 -2.66 9.48
N LEU A 102 18.87 -1.93 8.43
CA LEU A 102 18.87 -2.43 7.06
C LEU A 102 20.29 -2.64 6.52
N ALA A 103 21.19 -1.70 6.82
CA ALA A 103 22.59 -1.75 6.44
C ALA A 103 23.32 -2.89 7.16
N ALA A 104 23.04 -3.09 8.45
CA ALA A 104 23.57 -4.21 9.23
C ALA A 104 23.11 -5.55 8.65
N TYR A 105 21.82 -5.69 8.33
CA TYR A 105 21.30 -6.92 7.71
C TYR A 105 21.89 -7.16 6.32
N ARG A 106 21.96 -6.12 5.47
CA ARG A 106 22.58 -6.18 4.14
C ARG A 106 24.05 -6.61 4.24
N ALA A 107 24.82 -6.03 5.15
CA ALA A 107 26.21 -6.41 5.39
C ALA A 107 26.35 -7.87 5.84
N SER A 108 25.44 -8.36 6.69
CA SER A 108 25.47 -9.74 7.19
C SER A 108 25.25 -10.80 6.09
N THR A 109 24.58 -10.43 5.01
CA THR A 109 24.29 -11.30 3.85
C THR A 109 25.28 -11.13 2.70
N GLY A 110 26.14 -10.10 2.75
CA GLY A 110 27.01 -9.71 1.64
C GLY A 110 26.26 -9.13 0.44
N ALA A 111 24.99 -8.78 0.59
CA ALA A 111 24.17 -8.24 -0.49
C ALA A 111 24.53 -6.80 -0.84
N GLU A 112 24.20 -6.39 -2.07
CA GLU A 112 24.37 -5.01 -2.54
C GLU A 112 23.14 -4.14 -2.24
N ARG A 113 21.95 -4.76 -2.26
CA ARG A 113 20.66 -4.11 -2.05
C ARG A 113 19.93 -4.76 -0.89
N VAL A 114 19.01 -4.00 -0.30
CA VAL A 114 18.10 -4.48 0.74
C VAL A 114 16.68 -4.17 0.32
N VAL A 115 15.79 -5.18 0.44
CA VAL A 115 14.36 -4.99 0.23
C VAL A 115 13.63 -5.19 1.53
N GLU A 116 12.77 -4.23 1.88
CA GLU A 116 11.99 -4.27 3.10
C GLU A 116 10.50 -4.03 2.85
N TYR A 117 9.69 -4.72 3.65
CA TYR A 117 8.25 -4.68 3.56
C TYR A 117 7.67 -4.78 4.96
N SER A 118 6.97 -3.72 5.37
CA SER A 118 6.04 -3.75 6.48
C SER A 118 4.66 -3.35 5.97
N ALA A 119 3.61 -4.03 6.44
CA ALA A 119 2.25 -3.83 5.94
C ALA A 119 1.67 -2.42 6.21
N ASP A 120 2.35 -1.62 7.04
CA ASP A 120 2.01 -0.22 7.33
C ASP A 120 2.73 0.80 6.44
N HIS A 121 3.66 0.38 5.58
CA HIS A 121 4.33 1.28 4.65
C HIS A 121 3.41 2.20 3.85
N PRO A 122 2.22 1.79 3.38
CA PRO A 122 1.33 2.69 2.67
C PRO A 122 0.99 3.97 3.46
N ALA A 123 0.83 3.87 4.79
CA ALA A 123 0.52 5.02 5.65
C ALA A 123 1.70 5.99 5.83
N HIS A 124 2.91 5.55 5.47
CA HIS A 124 4.17 6.27 5.57
C HIS A 124 4.84 6.43 4.20
N ALA A 125 4.08 6.30 3.11
CA ALA A 125 4.64 6.30 1.76
C ALA A 125 5.38 7.61 1.44
N ASP A 126 4.85 8.75 1.89
CA ASP A 126 5.49 10.07 1.74
C ASP A 126 6.76 10.22 2.57
N GLU A 127 6.79 9.66 3.78
CA GLU A 127 7.98 9.66 4.64
C GLU A 127 9.10 8.78 4.06
N ILE A 128 8.74 7.60 3.56
CA ILE A 128 9.66 6.69 2.88
C ILE A 128 10.21 7.38 1.63
N ALA A 129 9.33 7.92 0.79
CA ALA A 129 9.73 8.56 -0.46
C ALA A 129 10.59 9.82 -0.22
N GLY A 130 10.24 10.61 0.78
CA GLY A 130 10.97 11.80 1.18
C GLY A 130 12.34 11.52 1.78
N LEU A 131 12.49 10.46 2.57
CA LEU A 131 13.80 10.09 3.15
C LEU A 131 14.68 9.32 2.15
N TYR A 132 14.09 8.63 1.17
CA TYR A 132 14.79 7.81 0.19
C TYR A 132 14.51 8.28 -1.25
N PRO A 133 14.94 9.50 -1.64
CA PRO A 133 14.77 10.02 -2.99
C PRO A 133 15.47 9.16 -4.07
N ASP A 134 16.47 8.38 -3.66
CA ASP A 134 17.27 7.44 -4.45
C ASP A 134 16.88 5.96 -4.22
N GLY A 135 15.82 5.70 -3.44
CA GLY A 135 15.30 4.36 -3.22
C GLY A 135 14.33 3.93 -4.32
N HIS A 136 14.16 2.61 -4.48
CA HIS A 136 13.12 2.07 -5.36
C HIS A 136 11.84 1.80 -4.57
N LEU A 137 10.72 2.39 -5.01
CA LEU A 137 9.41 2.15 -4.42
C LEU A 137 8.59 1.23 -5.33
N ILE A 138 8.08 0.14 -4.77
CA ILE A 138 7.22 -0.80 -5.49
C ILE A 138 5.85 -0.85 -4.84
N HIS A 139 4.84 -0.34 -5.53
CA HIS A 139 3.45 -0.50 -5.13
C HIS A 139 2.94 -1.89 -5.54
N VAL A 140 2.77 -2.77 -4.56
CA VAL A 140 2.12 -4.06 -4.79
C VAL A 140 0.62 -3.92 -4.57
N VAL A 141 -0.15 -4.20 -5.62
CA VAL A 141 -1.60 -4.03 -5.66
C VAL A 141 -2.29 -5.37 -5.91
N ARG A 142 -3.44 -5.56 -5.27
CA ARG A 142 -4.39 -6.67 -5.46
C ARG A 142 -5.80 -6.09 -5.54
N ASP A 143 -6.74 -6.84 -6.13
CA ASP A 143 -8.17 -6.50 -6.08
C ASP A 143 -8.62 -6.20 -4.64
N GLY A 144 -8.96 -4.94 -4.38
CA GLY A 144 -9.34 -4.46 -3.06
C GLY A 144 -10.52 -5.19 -2.44
N ARG A 145 -11.41 -5.78 -3.26
CA ARG A 145 -12.52 -6.59 -2.77
C ARG A 145 -12.04 -7.89 -2.16
N GLN A 146 -11.03 -8.51 -2.77
CA GLN A 146 -10.41 -9.73 -2.28
C GLN A 146 -9.57 -9.44 -1.02
N VAL A 147 -8.82 -8.34 -1.01
CA VAL A 147 -8.07 -7.88 0.17
C VAL A 147 -9.01 -7.61 1.35
N ALA A 148 -10.02 -6.78 1.16
CA ALA A 148 -10.94 -6.42 2.24
C ALA A 148 -11.73 -7.63 2.75
N THR A 149 -12.13 -8.55 1.87
CA THR A 149 -12.78 -9.80 2.28
C THR A 149 -11.82 -10.70 3.07
N ARG A 150 -10.55 -10.76 2.67
CA ARG A 150 -9.53 -11.53 3.39
C ARG A 150 -9.28 -10.97 4.79
N LEU A 151 -9.16 -9.66 4.92
CA LEU A 151 -9.00 -8.99 6.22
C LEU A 151 -10.24 -9.13 7.11
N ALA A 152 -11.44 -9.22 6.52
CA ALA A 152 -12.67 -9.50 7.23
C ALA A 152 -12.91 -10.99 7.54
N SER A 153 -12.04 -11.90 7.07
CA SER A 153 -12.18 -13.35 7.33
C SER A 153 -11.89 -13.70 8.79
N PRO A 154 -12.36 -14.86 9.30
CA PRO A 154 -12.13 -15.26 10.69
C PRO A 154 -10.65 -15.31 11.12
N MET A 155 -9.73 -15.47 10.18
CA MET A 155 -8.30 -15.46 10.48
C MET A 155 -7.80 -14.09 10.96
N TRP A 156 -8.35 -12.99 10.42
CA TRP A 156 -7.95 -11.62 10.75
C TRP A 156 -8.96 -10.94 11.66
N GLY A 157 -10.25 -11.25 11.49
CA GLY A 157 -11.32 -10.81 12.39
C GLY A 157 -11.69 -9.34 12.28
N TRP A 158 -11.27 -8.63 11.23
CA TRP A 158 -11.56 -7.20 11.12
C TRP A 158 -13.03 -6.96 10.77
N ALA A 159 -13.60 -5.89 11.34
CA ALA A 159 -14.94 -5.48 10.91
C ALA A 159 -14.90 -5.08 9.42
N PRO A 160 -15.89 -5.48 8.60
CA PRO A 160 -15.89 -5.23 7.15
C PRO A 160 -15.61 -3.78 6.75
N ARG A 161 -16.10 -2.81 7.53
CA ARG A 161 -15.86 -1.37 7.32
C ARG A 161 -14.39 -0.99 7.47
N TYR A 162 -13.68 -1.56 8.46
CA TYR A 162 -12.28 -1.27 8.72
C TYR A 162 -11.38 -1.98 7.70
N ALA A 163 -11.73 -3.20 7.31
CA ALA A 163 -11.05 -3.91 6.24
C ALA A 163 -11.11 -3.16 4.90
N ALA A 164 -12.29 -2.70 4.51
CA ALA A 164 -12.45 -1.90 3.29
C ALA A 164 -11.76 -0.53 3.40
N LYS A 165 -11.94 0.16 4.53
CA LYS A 165 -11.28 1.46 4.77
C LYS A 165 -9.76 1.34 4.71
N ARG A 166 -9.16 0.30 5.31
CA ARG A 166 -7.71 0.10 5.27
C ARG A 166 -7.18 0.05 3.85
N TRP A 167 -7.76 -0.80 2.99
CA TRP A 167 -7.31 -0.88 1.61
C TRP A 167 -7.44 0.48 0.91
N ILE A 168 -8.60 1.13 1.03
CA ILE A 168 -8.84 2.43 0.38
C ILE A 168 -7.84 3.51 0.85
N ASP A 169 -7.62 3.61 2.16
CA ASP A 169 -6.70 4.60 2.73
C ASP A 169 -5.26 4.31 2.28
N ASP A 170 -4.81 3.07 2.35
CA ASP A 170 -3.47 2.66 1.92
C ASP A 170 -3.22 3.04 0.45
N GLN A 171 -4.19 2.73 -0.43
CA GLN A 171 -4.06 3.11 -1.84
C GLN A 171 -3.94 4.62 -1.98
N LYS A 172 -4.79 5.40 -1.30
CA LYS A 172 -4.75 6.86 -1.38
C LYS A 172 -3.44 7.44 -0.87
N SER A 173 -2.92 6.96 0.26
CA SER A 173 -1.65 7.43 0.80
C SER A 173 -0.46 7.14 -0.12
N ILE A 174 -0.46 6.01 -0.83
CA ILE A 174 0.55 5.74 -1.86
C ILE A 174 0.39 6.68 -3.06
N LEU A 175 -0.85 6.94 -3.51
CA LEU A 175 -1.12 7.85 -4.62
C LEU A 175 -0.71 9.30 -4.32
N GLU A 176 -0.77 9.70 -3.04
CA GLU A 176 -0.31 11.02 -2.58
C GLU A 176 1.23 11.16 -2.64
N ALA A 177 1.98 10.05 -2.71
CA ALA A 177 3.44 10.02 -2.85
C ALA A 177 3.92 9.86 -4.32
N GLU A 178 3.04 10.04 -5.32
CA GLU A 178 3.32 9.76 -6.75
C GLU A 178 4.37 10.66 -7.43
N ASP A 179 4.79 11.74 -6.78
CA ASP A 179 5.88 12.58 -7.31
C ASP A 179 7.23 11.83 -7.32
N HIS A 180 7.31 10.65 -6.68
CA HIS A 180 8.46 9.75 -6.73
C HIS A 180 8.26 8.60 -7.72
N PRO A 181 9.33 8.11 -8.39
CA PRO A 181 9.27 6.96 -9.26
C PRO A 181 8.70 5.72 -8.55
N LEU A 182 7.47 5.34 -8.90
CA LEU A 182 6.74 4.24 -8.30
C LEU A 182 6.48 3.13 -9.32
N LEU A 183 6.96 1.92 -9.04
CA LEU A 183 6.70 0.75 -9.88
C LEU A 183 5.46 0.02 -9.38
N VAL A 184 4.46 -0.15 -10.24
CA VAL A 184 3.22 -0.84 -9.87
C VAL A 184 3.29 -2.31 -10.27
N VAL A 185 3.12 -3.21 -9.30
CA VAL A 185 3.07 -4.66 -9.52
C VAL A 185 1.72 -5.20 -9.05
N ARG A 186 0.95 -5.74 -9.99
CA ARG A 186 -0.29 -6.48 -9.68
C ARG A 186 0.08 -7.90 -9.25
N ILE A 187 -0.35 -8.30 -8.07
CA ILE A 187 -0.02 -9.63 -7.55
C ILE A 187 -0.66 -10.75 -8.39
N GLU A 188 -1.81 -10.48 -9.03
CA GLU A 188 -2.48 -11.39 -9.94
C GLU A 188 -1.61 -11.71 -11.16
N ASP A 189 -0.89 -10.71 -11.68
CA ASP A 189 0.00 -10.88 -12.82
C ASP A 189 1.30 -11.57 -12.39
N LEU A 190 1.87 -11.19 -11.25
CA LEU A 190 3.04 -11.88 -10.68
C LEU A 190 2.77 -13.37 -10.45
N VAL A 191 1.58 -13.72 -9.97
CA VAL A 191 1.22 -15.12 -9.71
C VAL A 191 0.95 -15.89 -11.01
N ARG A 192 0.36 -15.25 -12.01
CA ARG A 192 0.02 -15.86 -13.30
C ARG A 192 1.25 -16.05 -14.19
N GLU A 193 2.07 -15.01 -14.31
CA GLU A 193 3.23 -14.91 -15.22
C GLU A 193 4.48 -14.43 -14.45
N PRO A 194 4.93 -15.16 -13.41
CA PRO A 194 5.98 -14.68 -12.50
C PRO A 194 7.28 -14.33 -13.21
N ARG A 195 7.73 -15.17 -14.14
CA ARG A 195 8.98 -14.95 -14.88
C ARG A 195 8.92 -13.68 -15.73
N GLU A 196 7.80 -13.42 -16.39
CA GLU A 196 7.65 -12.24 -17.27
C GLU A 196 7.60 -10.96 -16.43
N VAL A 197 6.83 -10.96 -15.34
CA VAL A 197 6.74 -9.82 -14.42
C VAL A 197 8.11 -9.53 -13.77
N LEU A 198 8.83 -10.55 -13.29
CA LEU A 198 10.15 -10.37 -12.68
C LEU A 198 11.21 -9.93 -13.68
N ALA A 199 11.17 -10.44 -14.92
CA ALA A 199 12.08 -10.01 -15.98
C ALA A 199 11.83 -8.55 -16.39
N ALA A 200 10.57 -8.10 -16.39
CA ALA A 200 10.22 -6.71 -16.63
C ALA A 200 10.63 -5.80 -15.46
N LEU A 201 10.53 -6.28 -14.22
CA LEU A 201 10.84 -5.51 -13.02
C LEU A 201 12.36 -5.31 -12.81
N ALA A 202 13.17 -6.33 -13.10
CA ALA A 202 14.59 -6.35 -12.74
C ALA A 202 15.42 -5.16 -13.27
N PRO A 203 15.28 -4.69 -14.53
CA PRO A 203 16.02 -3.52 -15.02
C PRO A 203 15.70 -2.23 -14.27
N HIS A 204 14.48 -2.09 -13.73
CA HIS A 204 14.10 -0.91 -12.95
C HIS A 204 14.66 -0.90 -11.53
N LEU A 205 15.16 -2.05 -11.06
CA LEU A 205 15.77 -2.24 -9.76
C LEU A 205 17.30 -2.42 -9.86
N ASP A 206 17.85 -2.25 -11.07
CA ASP A 206 19.25 -2.51 -11.40
C ASP A 206 19.71 -3.92 -10.99
N LEU A 207 18.86 -4.91 -11.25
CA LEU A 207 19.12 -6.32 -10.93
C LEU A 207 19.48 -7.13 -12.18
N GLU A 208 20.47 -8.01 -12.03
CA GLU A 208 20.76 -9.03 -13.04
C GLU A 208 19.72 -10.15 -13.00
N ALA A 209 19.12 -10.45 -14.15
CA ALA A 209 18.04 -11.42 -14.28
C ALA A 209 18.38 -12.54 -15.29
N PRO A 210 19.47 -13.32 -15.10
CA PRO A 210 19.72 -14.47 -15.96
C PRO A 210 18.59 -15.50 -15.83
N PRO A 211 18.38 -16.35 -16.85
CA PRO A 211 17.25 -17.27 -16.88
C PRO A 211 17.10 -18.15 -15.63
N ASP A 212 18.20 -18.65 -15.07
CA ASP A 212 18.17 -19.52 -13.89
C ASP A 212 17.74 -18.78 -12.60
N VAL A 213 18.11 -17.50 -12.46
CA VAL A 213 17.65 -16.64 -11.35
C VAL A 213 16.15 -16.39 -11.48
N LEU A 214 15.68 -16.07 -12.69
CA LEU A 214 14.26 -15.85 -12.96
C LEU A 214 13.41 -17.09 -12.68
N GLU A 215 13.89 -18.29 -13.00
CA GLU A 215 13.19 -19.52 -12.66
C GLU A 215 13.10 -19.72 -11.14
N ARG A 216 14.23 -19.58 -10.40
CA ARG A 216 14.20 -19.69 -8.93
C ARG A 216 13.29 -18.65 -8.28
N ALA A 217 13.37 -17.41 -8.74
CA ALA A 217 12.52 -16.34 -8.24
C ALA A 217 11.03 -16.60 -8.55
N ALA A 218 10.72 -17.14 -9.73
CA ALA A 218 9.36 -17.52 -10.11
C ALA A 218 8.82 -18.72 -9.30
N GLU A 219 9.69 -19.64 -8.88
CA GLU A 219 9.35 -20.71 -7.94
C GLU A 219 9.05 -20.14 -6.54
N ALA A 220 9.81 -19.15 -6.09
CA ALA A 220 9.63 -18.49 -4.80
C ALA A 220 8.31 -17.70 -4.68
N VAL A 221 7.74 -17.22 -5.80
CA VAL A 221 6.36 -16.67 -5.83
C VAL A 221 5.33 -17.71 -5.38
N GLY A 222 5.62 -19.00 -5.56
CA GLY A 222 4.81 -20.14 -5.16
C GLY A 222 4.19 -20.88 -6.35
N ALA A 223 3.90 -22.17 -6.16
CA ALA A 223 3.38 -23.07 -7.21
C ALA A 223 1.97 -22.73 -7.69
N ALA A 224 1.14 -22.11 -6.85
CA ALA A 224 -0.21 -21.70 -7.23
C ALA A 224 -0.14 -20.56 -8.25
N ARG A 225 -0.70 -20.78 -9.46
CA ARG A 225 -0.79 -19.78 -10.54
C ARG A 225 -2.05 -18.92 -10.52
N HIS A 226 -2.79 -19.00 -9.42
CA HIS A 226 -3.92 -18.14 -9.13
C HIS A 226 -3.97 -17.86 -7.62
N LEU A 227 -4.49 -16.70 -7.27
CA LEU A 227 -4.79 -16.38 -5.88
C LEU A 227 -6.14 -17.01 -5.49
N PRO A 228 -6.31 -17.45 -4.24
CA PRO A 228 -7.59 -17.97 -3.79
C PRO A 228 -8.63 -16.85 -3.89
N GLU A 229 -9.70 -17.13 -4.65
CA GLU A 229 -10.87 -16.27 -4.70
C GLU A 229 -11.72 -16.50 -3.45
N ILE A 230 -11.99 -15.41 -2.74
CA ILE A 230 -12.83 -15.41 -1.55
C ILE A 230 -14.20 -14.88 -1.99
N PRO A 231 -15.29 -15.60 -1.69
CA PRO A 231 -16.63 -15.14 -2.00
C PRO A 231 -16.85 -13.72 -1.48
N PRO A 232 -17.32 -12.79 -2.32
CA PRO A 232 -17.45 -11.39 -1.94
C PRO A 232 -18.45 -11.25 -0.79
N GLY A 233 -18.02 -10.56 0.28
CA GLY A 233 -18.84 -10.25 1.44
C GLY A 233 -19.11 -8.75 1.58
N ARG A 234 -19.60 -8.34 2.76
CA ARG A 234 -19.87 -6.91 3.06
C ARG A 234 -18.66 -6.01 2.83
N ALA A 235 -17.44 -6.49 3.11
CA ALA A 235 -16.22 -5.71 2.93
C ALA A 235 -15.95 -5.42 1.44
N ALA A 236 -16.10 -6.41 0.56
CA ALA A 236 -16.01 -6.24 -0.88
C ALA A 236 -17.03 -5.22 -1.41
N ALA A 237 -18.29 -5.29 -0.95
CA ALA A 237 -19.32 -4.34 -1.36
C ALA A 237 -18.98 -2.88 -0.97
N ILE A 238 -18.36 -2.67 0.19
CA ILE A 238 -17.90 -1.32 0.59
C ILE A 238 -16.79 -0.83 -0.34
N VAL A 239 -15.83 -1.70 -0.71
CA VAL A 239 -14.78 -1.33 -1.69
C VAL A 239 -15.39 -0.99 -3.05
N GLU A 240 -16.35 -1.77 -3.56
CA GLU A 240 -17.03 -1.48 -4.83
C GLU A 240 -17.75 -0.13 -4.83
N ILE A 241 -18.28 0.30 -3.69
CA ILE A 241 -19.03 1.56 -3.58
C ILE A 241 -18.08 2.75 -3.36
N VAL A 242 -17.14 2.61 -2.42
CA VAL A 242 -16.34 3.73 -1.90
C VAL A 242 -14.99 3.85 -2.63
N GLY A 243 -14.41 2.74 -3.07
CA GLY A 243 -13.12 2.68 -3.76
C GLY A 243 -13.24 2.35 -5.25
N SER A 244 -14.39 2.62 -5.88
CA SER A 244 -14.63 2.26 -7.29
C SER A 244 -13.63 2.90 -8.26
N ASP A 245 -13.19 4.13 -8.00
CA ASP A 245 -12.15 4.84 -8.75
C ASP A 245 -10.80 4.14 -8.65
N LEU A 246 -10.41 3.70 -7.45
CA LEU A 246 -9.20 2.90 -7.23
C LEU A 246 -9.26 1.55 -7.95
N LEU A 247 -10.43 0.89 -7.95
CA LEU A 247 -10.61 -0.36 -8.70
C LEU A 247 -10.39 -0.15 -10.19
N ARG A 248 -10.91 0.92 -10.81
CA ARG A 248 -10.64 1.18 -12.24
C ARG A 248 -9.21 1.59 -12.50
N ARG A 249 -8.59 2.36 -11.60
CA ARG A 249 -7.19 2.76 -11.72
C ARG A 249 -6.28 1.55 -11.88
N TYR A 250 -6.61 0.46 -11.20
CA TYR A 250 -5.91 -0.82 -11.30
C TYR A 250 -6.71 -1.86 -12.08
N ASP A 251 -7.48 -1.47 -13.10
CA ASP A 251 -8.18 -2.36 -14.04
C ASP A 251 -8.98 -3.52 -13.42
N TYR A 252 -9.64 -3.32 -12.27
CA TYR A 252 -10.47 -4.33 -11.59
C TYR A 252 -11.98 -4.25 -11.91
N ASP A 253 -12.40 -3.35 -12.80
CA ASP A 253 -13.81 -3.07 -13.12
C ASP A 253 -14.58 -4.22 -13.79
N GLY A 254 -13.88 -5.23 -14.30
CA GLY A 254 -14.47 -6.32 -15.09
C GLY A 254 -15.36 -7.32 -14.35
N ARG A 255 -15.46 -7.26 -13.01
CA ARG A 255 -16.23 -8.23 -12.21
C ARG A 255 -17.30 -7.53 -11.37
N ARG A 256 -18.49 -7.26 -11.91
CA ARG A 256 -19.62 -6.83 -11.05
C ARG A 256 -20.09 -8.02 -10.21
N ALA A 257 -20.09 -7.89 -8.89
CA ALA A 257 -20.81 -8.85 -8.04
C ALA A 257 -22.29 -8.94 -8.48
N PRO A 258 -22.92 -10.14 -8.53
CA PRO A 258 -24.31 -10.28 -8.92
C PRO A 258 -25.23 -9.44 -8.03
N ALA A 259 -26.20 -8.74 -8.64
CA ALA A 259 -27.12 -7.80 -7.97
C ALA A 259 -27.86 -8.37 -6.74
N ALA A 260 -27.96 -9.69 -6.61
CA ALA A 260 -28.55 -10.36 -5.44
C ALA A 260 -27.71 -10.21 -4.16
N GLN A 261 -26.37 -10.17 -4.26
CA GLN A 261 -25.48 -9.95 -3.11
C GLN A 261 -25.50 -8.49 -2.63
N TRP A 262 -25.76 -7.55 -3.55
CA TRP A 262 -25.96 -6.14 -3.23
C TRP A 262 -27.19 -5.95 -2.34
N ALA A 263 -28.33 -6.59 -2.62
CA ALA A 263 -29.54 -6.44 -1.81
C ALA A 263 -29.39 -6.97 -0.37
N GLY A 264 -28.66 -8.08 -0.17
CA GLY A 264 -28.40 -8.66 1.14
C GLY A 264 -27.54 -7.75 2.05
N GLY A 265 -26.47 -7.18 1.49
CA GLY A 265 -25.59 -6.27 2.24
C GLY A 265 -26.29 -4.97 2.68
N TRP A 266 -27.21 -4.44 1.86
CA TRP A 266 -27.99 -3.24 2.19
C TRP A 266 -29.09 -3.51 3.23
N GLY A 267 -29.74 -4.68 3.20
CA GLY A 267 -30.76 -5.07 4.19
C GLY A 267 -30.21 -5.13 5.61
N GLU A 268 -28.98 -5.63 5.77
CA GLU A 268 -28.30 -5.71 7.07
C GLU A 268 -27.69 -4.37 7.51
N MET A 269 -27.24 -3.54 6.57
CA MET A 269 -26.73 -2.19 6.87
C MET A 269 -27.82 -1.29 7.45
N MET A 270 -29.04 -1.36 6.91
CA MET A 270 -30.20 -0.61 7.42
C MET A 270 -30.67 -1.13 8.79
N ALA A 271 -30.46 -2.42 9.07
CA ALA A 271 -30.78 -3.01 10.38
C ALA A 271 -29.78 -2.60 11.48
N SER A 272 -28.52 -2.31 11.12
CA SER A 272 -27.47 -1.88 12.06
C SER A 272 -27.39 -0.37 12.32
N GLY A 273 -28.17 0.42 11.58
CA GLY A 273 -28.15 1.89 11.58
C GLY A 273 -28.96 2.55 12.70
N SER A 274 -28.89 2.05 13.94
CA SER A 274 -29.37 2.78 15.11
C SER A 274 -28.21 3.16 16.00
N VAL A 275 -27.78 4.42 15.86
CA VAL A 275 -27.22 5.37 16.86
C VAL A 275 -26.18 6.28 16.19
N GLY A 276 -26.63 7.46 15.77
CA GLY A 276 -25.94 8.69 16.20
C GLY A 276 -24.89 9.38 15.31
N VAL A 277 -24.67 9.06 14.03
CA VAL A 277 -23.75 9.88 13.17
C VAL A 277 -24.27 10.07 11.72
N GLY A 278 -25.57 9.82 11.47
CA GLY A 278 -26.13 9.73 10.11
C GLY A 278 -26.46 11.05 9.39
N ARG A 279 -26.24 12.23 9.97
CA ARG A 279 -26.85 13.47 9.42
C ARG A 279 -26.04 14.19 8.33
N ARG A 280 -24.72 13.92 8.20
CA ARG A 280 -23.87 14.70 7.27
C ARG A 280 -23.55 13.97 5.94
N ILE A 281 -23.47 12.64 5.94
CA ILE A 281 -23.22 11.85 4.72
C ILE A 281 -24.51 11.67 3.86
N GLY A 282 -25.69 11.78 4.48
CA GLY A 282 -26.98 11.57 3.80
C GLY A 282 -27.36 12.63 2.75
N ALA A 283 -26.68 13.78 2.70
CA ALA A 283 -27.01 14.87 1.78
C ALA A 283 -26.37 14.72 0.40
N GLU A 284 -25.11 14.26 0.31
CA GLU A 284 -24.40 14.08 -0.96
C GLU A 284 -24.74 12.75 -1.67
N VAL A 285 -25.14 11.73 -0.92
CA VAL A 285 -25.40 10.39 -1.46
C VAL A 285 -26.82 10.26 -2.06
N LYS A 286 -27.79 11.06 -1.59
CA LYS A 286 -29.20 10.98 -1.99
C LYS A 286 -29.45 11.13 -3.50
N PRO A 287 -28.84 12.07 -4.25
CA PRO A 287 -29.16 12.26 -5.67
C PRO A 287 -28.72 11.07 -6.53
N HIS A 288 -27.52 10.51 -6.25
CA HIS A 288 -26.95 9.39 -7.02
C HIS A 288 -27.65 8.06 -6.72
N VAL A 289 -28.02 7.82 -5.47
CA VAL A 289 -28.79 6.63 -5.04
C VAL A 289 -30.19 6.62 -5.62
N THR A 290 -30.87 7.78 -5.68
CA THR A 290 -32.24 7.85 -6.24
C THR A 290 -32.25 7.59 -7.75
N LYS A 291 -31.17 7.97 -8.47
CA LYS A 291 -31.01 7.72 -9.91
C LYS A 291 -30.70 6.25 -10.20
N ALA A 292 -29.85 5.61 -9.40
CA ALA A 292 -29.52 4.19 -9.55
C ALA A 292 -30.73 3.28 -9.24
N ALA A 293 -31.46 3.55 -8.15
CA ALA A 293 -32.65 2.78 -7.77
C ALA A 293 -33.79 2.88 -8.80
N ARG A 294 -34.00 4.06 -9.42
CA ARG A 294 -34.99 4.24 -10.49
C ARG A 294 -34.62 3.49 -11.77
N THR A 295 -33.32 3.39 -12.07
CA THR A 295 -32.82 2.64 -13.24
C THR A 295 -33.00 1.14 -13.04
N ALA A 296 -32.69 0.61 -11.85
CA ALA A 296 -32.90 -0.79 -11.49
C ALA A 296 -34.39 -1.18 -11.49
N ALA A 297 -35.27 -0.33 -10.93
CA ALA A 297 -36.72 -0.57 -10.94
C ALA A 297 -37.33 -0.55 -12.35
N ARG A 298 -36.76 0.22 -13.30
CA ARG A 298 -37.17 0.20 -14.71
C ARG A 298 -36.69 -1.04 -15.46
N ALA A 299 -35.50 -1.55 -15.13
CA ALA A 299 -34.99 -2.78 -15.73
C ALA A 299 -35.82 -4.01 -15.30
N LEU A 300 -36.23 -4.07 -14.03
CA LEU A 300 -37.04 -5.16 -13.50
C LEU A 300 -38.47 -5.20 -14.05
N ARG A 301 -39.04 -4.07 -14.48
CA ARG A 301 -40.38 -4.01 -15.12
C ARG A 301 -40.38 -4.34 -16.62
N ARG A 302 -39.21 -4.52 -17.24
CA ARG A 302 -39.11 -4.88 -18.67
C ARG A 302 -38.90 -6.38 -18.91
N HIS A 303 -38.76 -7.16 -17.84
CA HIS A 303 -38.52 -8.61 -17.88
C HIS A 303 -39.47 -9.41 -16.98
N GLY A 304 -40.62 -8.84 -16.62
CA GLY A 304 -41.76 -9.54 -16.04
C GLY A 304 -43.03 -9.09 -16.74
#